data_AF-A0A8T7BWX0-F1
#
_entry.id   AF-A0A8T7BWX0-F1
#
_cell.length_a   1.000
_cell.length_b   1.000
_cell.length_c   1.000
_cell.angle_alpha   90.00
_cell.angle_beta   90.00
_cell.angle_gamma   90.00
#
_symmetry.space_group_name_H-M   'P 1'
#
loop_
_entity.id
_entity.type
_entity.pdbx_description
1 polymer ?
#
loop_
_entity_poly.entity_id
_entity_poly.type
_entity_poly.pdbx_seq_one_letter_code
_entity_poly.pdbx_strand_id
1 'polypeptide(L)'
;MTDYVCDSPIDTLTFIWDGTEDVRIKAWKGDVGSELLADIDGIVPGEEISVSGFAGSPNDVYFEVFAAGTDTKLGESNFHLSCSDNEMDGPEDCGAPQGDGKSNDAGLINSWLLEGIIDQGGTLDCTQPPTTGSSSCEFQSFPANCDTIDNVDTLTLVYSGGSCADSQNDQGTKFVCSGAIDGTLPALVTLANGDSFTVAPGEAFTIPESGSGTEVTLSNAGGTQILDVHTSCSAPLATGDIYGAATLQLINGMGAGTDVIYSYKITNTGASQITSLSAVDVPLGPLSGLPATLDPGEMVTVFNTVFIDTTTNSSVIVDAVDSAGASCSAMDTVDVTIHPPPPCEIVGEGVLELTTDKVKWKLENAGASSATIESITITWPQAIAGDLLEIKFDGDKIYDIDTTGGTLTLGPGDWINDPSKRVINPGDLDTLEIKFANDIDDLTGQGDYDITVNFEEGCSVTYVNTGLPFDCTKPIDELTMIWDGASEPIQVKAWKGTVGSELLLDQSGITAGTEVTVSGYAGSPNDVFWEIFSGGTKIGESNFHMSCSDNDMGGADDCGKRQGDGKSNDAGLINDWILEGMVDADGPFDCTP
;
A
#
# COMPACT_ATOMS: atom_id res chain seq x y z
N MET A 1 -16.05 4.87 -4.09
CA MET A 1 -16.28 6.32 -4.20
C MET A 1 -15.30 6.86 -5.22
N THR A 2 -15.48 8.06 -5.76
CA THR A 2 -14.31 8.77 -6.32
C THR A 2 -13.40 9.05 -5.14
N ASP A 3 -12.13 8.63 -5.21
CA ASP A 3 -11.12 8.87 -4.18
C ASP A 3 -10.90 10.39 -4.07
N TYR A 4 -11.71 11.07 -3.25
CA TYR A 4 -11.43 12.44 -2.88
C TYR A 4 -10.24 12.41 -1.92
N VAL A 5 -9.18 13.08 -2.31
CA VAL A 5 -8.00 13.33 -1.48
C VAL A 5 -7.90 14.84 -1.43
N CYS A 6 -7.94 15.42 -0.22
CA CYS A 6 -7.84 16.86 -0.06
C CYS A 6 -6.54 17.38 -0.70
N ASP A 7 -6.66 18.44 -1.49
CA ASP A 7 -5.53 19.16 -2.08
C ASP A 7 -5.75 20.67 -2.03
N SER A 8 -4.70 21.40 -1.68
CA SER A 8 -4.77 22.84 -1.53
C SER A 8 -4.76 23.58 -2.87
N PRO A 9 -5.41 24.75 -2.98
CA PRO A 9 -6.18 25.42 -1.94
C PRO A 9 -7.65 24.96 -1.90
N ILE A 10 -8.21 24.85 -0.69
CA ILE A 10 -9.66 24.73 -0.49
C ILE A 10 -10.34 26.04 -0.89
N ASP A 11 -11.37 25.96 -1.72
CA ASP A 11 -12.11 27.13 -2.22
C ASP A 11 -13.54 27.23 -1.70
N THR A 12 -14.21 26.09 -1.52
CA THR A 12 -15.61 26.04 -1.08
C THR A 12 -15.78 25.09 0.10
N LEU A 13 -16.54 25.54 1.09
CA LEU A 13 -17.05 24.71 2.18
C LEU A 13 -18.57 24.65 2.11
N THR A 14 -19.12 23.45 2.32
CA THR A 14 -20.57 23.20 2.43
C THR A 14 -20.85 22.58 3.78
N PHE A 15 -21.89 23.08 4.47
CA PHE A 15 -22.26 22.65 5.82
C PHE A 15 -23.78 22.54 5.98
N ILE A 16 -24.21 21.69 6.91
CA ILE A 16 -25.56 21.70 7.46
C ILE A 16 -25.55 22.38 8.85
N TRP A 17 -26.49 23.29 9.10
CA TRP A 17 -26.63 23.92 10.40
C TRP A 17 -27.30 22.99 11.42
N ASP A 18 -26.58 22.56 12.47
CA ASP A 18 -27.10 21.69 13.56
C ASP A 18 -27.46 22.47 14.83
N GLY A 19 -27.57 23.80 14.74
CA GLY A 19 -28.04 24.61 15.84
C GLY A 19 -29.53 24.43 16.14
N THR A 20 -29.98 25.00 17.27
CA THR A 20 -31.37 24.88 17.71
C THR A 20 -32.26 26.08 17.33
N GLU A 21 -31.66 27.15 16.80
CA GLU A 21 -32.34 28.38 16.39
C GLU A 21 -31.90 28.82 14.99
N ASP A 22 -32.73 29.62 14.33
CA ASP A 22 -32.43 30.19 13.02
C ASP A 22 -31.31 31.24 13.16
N VAL A 23 -30.33 31.21 12.25
CA VAL A 23 -29.15 32.09 12.30
C VAL A 23 -28.92 32.86 11.01
N ARG A 24 -28.06 33.87 11.12
CA ARG A 24 -27.42 34.59 10.02
C ARG A 24 -25.92 34.47 10.18
N ILE A 25 -25.19 34.26 9.09
CA ILE A 25 -23.72 34.28 9.11
C ILE A 25 -23.14 35.42 8.29
N LYS A 26 -21.94 35.85 8.69
CA LYS A 26 -21.00 36.56 7.82
C LYS A 26 -19.73 35.74 7.70
N ALA A 27 -19.43 35.27 6.49
CA ALA A 27 -18.26 34.45 6.20
C ALA A 27 -17.12 35.32 5.66
N TRP A 28 -15.96 35.27 6.33
CA TRP A 28 -14.80 36.10 6.05
C TRP A 28 -13.66 35.28 5.42
N LYS A 29 -12.95 35.84 4.43
CA LYS A 29 -11.76 35.23 3.80
C LYS A 29 -10.51 35.46 4.66
N GLY A 30 -10.50 34.87 5.85
CA GLY A 30 -9.49 35.05 6.89
C GLY A 30 -10.11 35.61 8.17
N ASP A 31 -9.36 36.43 8.90
CA ASP A 31 -9.82 37.10 10.12
C ASP A 31 -11.14 37.89 9.91
N VAL A 32 -11.94 38.01 10.98
CA VAL A 32 -13.14 38.85 11.01
C VAL A 32 -12.82 40.29 10.59
N GLY A 33 -13.55 40.80 9.60
CA GLY A 33 -13.34 42.12 9.02
C GLY A 33 -12.43 42.14 7.78
N SER A 34 -11.96 40.97 7.32
CA SER A 34 -11.29 40.79 6.02
C SER A 34 -12.27 40.88 4.84
N GLU A 35 -11.97 40.24 3.70
CA GLU A 35 -12.90 40.20 2.57
C GLU A 35 -14.13 39.36 2.96
N LEU A 36 -15.32 39.97 2.86
CA LEU A 36 -16.59 39.30 3.15
C LEU A 36 -17.01 38.49 1.91
N LEU A 37 -17.07 37.16 2.05
CA LEU A 37 -17.45 36.25 0.98
C LEU A 37 -18.96 36.03 0.92
N ALA A 38 -19.62 35.92 2.07
CA ALA A 38 -21.06 35.71 2.16
C ALA A 38 -21.68 36.39 3.38
N ASP A 39 -22.94 36.80 3.23
CA ASP A 39 -23.82 37.30 4.29
C ASP A 39 -25.19 36.63 4.08
N ILE A 40 -25.42 35.53 4.80
CA ILE A 40 -26.55 34.61 4.57
C ILE A 40 -27.44 34.68 5.81
N ASP A 41 -28.70 35.06 5.64
CA ASP A 41 -29.68 35.26 6.72
C ASP A 41 -30.82 34.23 6.61
N GLY A 42 -31.39 33.87 7.75
CA GLY A 42 -32.53 32.96 7.85
C GLY A 42 -32.19 31.48 7.66
N ILE A 43 -30.96 31.08 8.02
CA ILE A 43 -30.50 29.69 7.99
C ILE A 43 -31.23 28.94 9.10
N VAL A 44 -32.08 27.98 8.75
CA VAL A 44 -32.85 27.18 9.72
C VAL A 44 -32.11 25.91 10.13
N PRO A 45 -32.38 25.30 11.31
CA PRO A 45 -31.82 24.00 11.68
C PRO A 45 -32.06 22.92 10.60
N GLY A 46 -30.99 22.24 10.20
CA GLY A 46 -30.95 21.26 9.12
C GLY A 46 -30.81 21.85 7.71
N GLU A 47 -30.65 23.17 7.57
CA GLU A 47 -30.40 23.81 6.28
C GLU A 47 -28.94 23.69 5.84
N GLU A 48 -28.75 23.31 4.58
CA GLU A 48 -27.45 23.26 3.92
C GLU A 48 -27.07 24.63 3.34
N ILE A 49 -25.84 25.06 3.58
CA ILE A 49 -25.25 26.27 3.01
C ILE A 49 -23.89 25.98 2.39
N SER A 50 -23.55 26.68 1.31
CA SER A 50 -22.19 26.68 0.74
C SER A 50 -21.62 28.09 0.67
N VAL A 51 -20.34 28.23 1.02
CA VAL A 51 -19.59 29.47 0.84
C VAL A 51 -18.34 29.17 0.01
N SER A 52 -18.18 29.90 -1.09
CA SER A 52 -17.04 29.77 -2.02
C SER A 52 -16.16 31.02 -2.02
N GLY A 53 -14.96 30.90 -2.57
CA GLY A 53 -14.01 32.00 -2.75
C GLY A 53 -12.90 32.04 -1.70
N PHE A 54 -12.74 30.96 -0.93
CA PHE A 54 -11.68 30.85 0.07
C PHE A 54 -10.30 30.66 -0.55
N ALA A 55 -10.17 30.24 -1.82
CA ALA A 55 -8.87 29.96 -2.41
C ALA A 55 -7.89 31.15 -2.24
N GLY A 56 -6.74 30.88 -1.62
CA GLY A 56 -5.74 31.88 -1.29
C GLY A 56 -6.01 32.70 -0.03
N SER A 57 -6.95 32.29 0.83
CA SER A 57 -7.06 32.79 2.21
C SER A 57 -5.88 32.31 3.07
N PRO A 58 -5.69 32.91 4.26
CA PRO A 58 -4.99 32.22 5.35
C PRO A 58 -5.66 30.88 5.69
N ASN A 59 -4.95 30.01 6.41
CA ASN A 59 -5.50 28.71 6.81
C ASN A 59 -6.77 28.90 7.66
N ASP A 60 -6.80 29.87 8.57
CA ASP A 60 -7.96 30.08 9.43
C ASP A 60 -8.95 31.09 8.82
N VAL A 61 -10.21 30.67 8.70
CA VAL A 61 -11.32 31.53 8.26
C VAL A 61 -12.44 31.55 9.29
N TYR A 62 -13.23 32.63 9.31
CA TYR A 62 -14.20 32.86 10.37
C TYR A 62 -15.60 33.14 9.85
N PHE A 63 -16.59 32.51 10.49
CA PHE A 63 -18.00 32.87 10.36
C PHE A 63 -18.43 33.59 11.63
N GLU A 64 -18.89 34.84 11.51
CA GLU A 64 -19.64 35.46 12.60
C GLU A 64 -21.08 34.98 12.54
N VAL A 65 -21.60 34.46 13.65
CA VAL A 65 -22.97 33.92 13.75
C VAL A 65 -23.85 34.91 14.52
N PHE A 66 -25.00 35.26 13.97
CA PHE A 66 -25.97 36.20 14.51
C PHE A 66 -27.36 35.56 14.61
N ALA A 67 -28.20 36.07 15.50
CA ALA A 67 -29.61 35.72 15.51
C ALA A 67 -30.28 36.19 14.21
N ALA A 68 -31.04 35.31 13.54
CA ALA A 68 -31.65 35.57 12.24
C ALA A 68 -32.44 36.90 12.22
N GLY A 69 -32.29 37.65 11.12
CA GLY A 69 -32.93 38.95 10.91
C GLY A 69 -32.39 40.10 11.79
N THR A 70 -31.28 39.90 12.50
CA THR A 70 -30.70 40.90 13.41
C THR A 70 -29.19 41.07 13.22
N ASP A 71 -28.61 42.04 13.93
CA ASP A 71 -27.16 42.19 14.10
C ASP A 71 -26.72 41.76 15.53
N THR A 72 -27.56 40.99 16.25
CA THR A 72 -27.21 40.44 17.56
C THR A 72 -26.33 39.21 17.38
N LYS A 73 -25.04 39.36 17.69
CA LYS A 73 -24.05 38.29 17.58
C LYS A 73 -24.27 37.22 18.64
N LEU A 74 -24.31 35.96 18.22
CA LEU A 74 -24.42 34.77 19.05
C LEU A 74 -23.03 34.18 19.36
N GLY A 75 -22.12 34.23 18.39
CA GLY A 75 -20.75 33.76 18.54
C GLY A 75 -19.97 33.83 17.24
N GLU A 76 -18.89 33.06 17.16
CA GLU A 76 -18.02 32.90 15.99
C GLU A 76 -17.74 31.42 15.78
N SER A 77 -17.59 31.01 14.53
CA SER A 77 -17.04 29.71 14.14
C SER A 77 -15.73 29.94 13.40
N ASN A 78 -14.78 29.02 13.55
CA ASN A 78 -13.50 28.99 12.84
C ASN A 78 -13.35 27.68 12.07
N PHE A 79 -12.80 27.76 10.86
CA PHE A 79 -12.52 26.61 10.01
C PHE A 79 -11.07 26.69 9.51
N HIS A 80 -10.32 25.59 9.61
CA HIS A 80 -8.91 25.55 9.18
C HIS A 80 -8.81 24.91 7.79
N LEU A 81 -8.60 25.76 6.78
CA LEU A 81 -8.53 25.41 5.36
C LEU A 81 -7.18 24.81 4.97
N SER A 82 -6.82 23.68 5.57
CA SER A 82 -5.64 22.90 5.23
C SER A 82 -5.98 21.42 5.29
N CYS A 83 -5.47 20.65 4.33
CA CYS A 83 -5.50 19.18 4.32
C CYS A 83 -4.59 18.53 5.39
N SER A 84 -4.29 19.27 6.46
CA SER A 84 -3.61 18.76 7.66
C SER A 84 -4.50 18.93 8.89
N ASP A 85 -5.72 19.44 8.68
CA ASP A 85 -6.78 19.41 9.66
C ASP A 85 -7.51 18.08 9.46
N ASN A 86 -7.22 17.11 10.32
CA ASN A 86 -7.73 15.75 10.23
C ASN A 86 -9.23 15.66 10.53
N GLU A 87 -9.87 16.79 10.86
CA GLU A 87 -11.33 16.89 11.03
C GLU A 87 -11.98 17.53 9.79
N MET A 88 -11.21 17.92 8.76
CA MET A 88 -11.69 18.56 7.52
C MET A 88 -10.82 18.20 6.29
N ASP A 89 -10.31 16.98 6.17
CA ASP A 89 -9.42 16.56 5.09
C ASP A 89 -9.96 15.40 4.23
N GLY A 90 -11.10 14.80 4.58
CA GLY A 90 -11.60 13.69 3.79
C GLY A 90 -13.08 13.32 3.95
N PRO A 91 -13.53 12.27 3.24
CA PRO A 91 -14.90 11.75 3.34
C PRO A 91 -15.28 11.22 4.72
N GLU A 92 -14.30 10.84 5.55
CA GLU A 92 -14.46 10.43 6.95
C GLU A 92 -15.08 11.52 7.83
N ASP A 93 -14.88 12.79 7.47
CA ASP A 93 -15.36 13.94 8.21
C ASP A 93 -16.82 14.32 7.88
N CYS A 94 -17.43 13.62 6.91
CA CYS A 94 -18.81 13.88 6.50
C CYS A 94 -19.77 13.75 7.70
N GLY A 95 -20.52 14.82 7.96
CA GLY A 95 -21.46 14.91 9.07
C GLY A 95 -20.83 15.22 10.44
N ALA A 96 -19.50 15.34 10.53
CA ALA A 96 -18.83 15.73 11.77
C ALA A 96 -19.11 17.21 12.10
N PRO A 97 -19.35 17.58 13.37
CA PRO A 97 -19.46 18.98 13.79
C PRO A 97 -18.15 19.73 13.56
N GLN A 98 -18.26 20.87 12.87
CA GLN A 98 -17.19 21.81 12.58
C GLN A 98 -17.47 23.20 13.13
N GLY A 99 -16.40 23.97 13.30
CA GLY A 99 -16.47 25.40 13.61
C GLY A 99 -15.70 25.83 14.87
N ASP A 100 -14.98 24.93 15.52
CA ASP A 100 -14.08 25.20 16.65
C ASP A 100 -12.60 25.31 16.27
N GLY A 101 -12.31 25.22 14.96
CA GLY A 101 -10.98 25.29 14.40
C GLY A 101 -10.07 24.13 14.83
N LYS A 102 -8.88 24.06 14.24
CA LYS A 102 -7.92 22.95 14.46
C LYS A 102 -7.52 22.68 15.93
N SER A 103 -7.79 23.59 16.85
CA SER A 103 -7.45 23.46 18.29
C SER A 103 -8.65 23.16 19.18
N ASN A 104 -9.82 22.91 18.59
CA ASN A 104 -11.07 22.52 19.25
C ASN A 104 -11.43 23.51 20.39
N ASP A 105 -11.42 24.82 20.07
CA ASP A 105 -11.66 25.88 21.05
C ASP A 105 -13.14 25.93 21.47
N ALA A 106 -13.40 25.56 22.72
CA ALA A 106 -14.74 25.56 23.32
C ALA A 106 -15.44 26.93 23.37
N GLY A 107 -14.73 28.04 23.06
CA GLY A 107 -15.31 29.37 22.93
C GLY A 107 -16.01 29.64 21.59
N LEU A 108 -15.85 28.75 20.62
CA LEU A 108 -16.41 28.86 19.28
C LEU A 108 -17.68 28.01 19.12
N ILE A 109 -18.47 28.36 18.11
CA ILE A 109 -19.69 27.61 17.75
C ILE A 109 -19.29 26.44 16.86
N ASN A 110 -19.28 25.24 17.43
CA ASN A 110 -19.11 23.97 16.74
C ASN A 110 -20.47 23.31 16.47
N SER A 111 -21.21 23.82 15.47
CA SER A 111 -22.57 23.35 15.15
C SER A 111 -22.83 23.33 13.64
N TRP A 112 -21.77 23.14 12.85
CA TRP A 112 -21.83 23.03 11.40
C TRP A 112 -21.41 21.63 10.98
N LEU A 113 -22.34 20.79 10.54
CA LEU A 113 -21.99 19.44 10.08
C LEU A 113 -21.34 19.56 8.70
N LEU A 114 -20.13 19.02 8.52
CA LEU A 114 -19.45 19.05 7.22
C LEU A 114 -20.24 18.29 6.16
N GLU A 115 -20.52 18.95 5.03
CA GLU A 115 -21.32 18.39 3.94
C GLU A 115 -20.57 18.37 2.59
N GLY A 116 -19.50 19.15 2.46
CA GLY A 116 -18.69 19.06 1.25
C GLY A 116 -17.56 20.07 1.19
N ILE A 117 -16.56 19.74 0.38
CA ILE A 117 -15.37 20.56 0.14
C ILE A 117 -15.13 20.61 -1.38
N ILE A 118 -14.86 21.81 -1.90
CA ILE A 118 -14.32 21.95 -3.26
C ILE A 118 -12.94 22.57 -3.14
N ASP A 119 -11.96 21.89 -3.69
CA ASP A 119 -10.56 22.27 -3.62
C ASP A 119 -9.85 22.00 -4.96
N GLN A 120 -8.52 21.92 -4.96
CA GLN A 120 -7.77 21.63 -6.18
C GLN A 120 -7.86 20.15 -6.60
N GLY A 121 -8.06 19.24 -5.63
CA GLY A 121 -8.11 17.80 -5.79
C GLY A 121 -9.45 17.32 -6.33
N GLY A 122 -10.52 18.08 -6.11
CA GLY A 122 -11.81 17.87 -6.76
C GLY A 122 -12.98 18.36 -5.90
N THR A 123 -13.95 17.49 -5.72
CA THR A 123 -15.17 17.80 -4.96
C THR A 123 -15.46 16.63 -4.03
N LEU A 124 -15.38 16.90 -2.73
CA LEU A 124 -16.04 16.12 -1.70
C LEU A 124 -17.49 16.59 -1.62
N ASP A 125 -18.41 15.64 -1.78
CA ASP A 125 -19.84 15.87 -1.68
C ASP A 125 -20.43 14.75 -0.82
N CYS A 126 -20.69 15.09 0.44
CA CYS A 126 -21.26 14.17 1.43
C CYS A 126 -22.74 13.84 1.11
N THR A 127 -23.39 14.63 0.25
CA THR A 127 -24.75 14.38 -0.21
C THR A 127 -24.80 13.42 -1.38
N GLN A 128 -23.66 13.06 -2.00
CA GLN A 128 -23.67 12.10 -3.10
C GLN A 128 -24.42 10.87 -2.61
N PRO A 129 -25.63 10.59 -3.13
CA PRO A 129 -26.28 9.36 -2.79
C PRO A 129 -25.30 8.27 -3.20
N PRO A 130 -25.10 7.21 -2.40
CA PRO A 130 -24.36 6.07 -2.89
C PRO A 130 -24.99 5.72 -4.24
N THR A 131 -24.17 5.74 -5.30
CA THR A 131 -24.59 5.28 -6.62
C THR A 131 -25.29 3.95 -6.42
N THR A 132 -26.61 3.90 -6.59
CA THR A 132 -27.47 2.71 -6.38
C THR A 132 -26.92 1.77 -5.30
N GLY A 133 -27.31 1.96 -4.02
CA GLY A 133 -26.89 1.11 -2.89
C GLY A 133 -26.45 -0.29 -3.33
N SER A 134 -25.15 -0.52 -3.31
CA SER A 134 -24.57 -1.76 -3.81
C SER A 134 -24.88 -2.87 -2.82
N SER A 135 -25.21 -4.06 -3.32
CA SER A 135 -25.34 -5.25 -2.45
C SER A 135 -23.97 -5.70 -1.90
N SER A 136 -22.89 -5.03 -2.28
CA SER A 136 -21.53 -5.27 -1.77
C SER A 136 -20.76 -3.96 -1.56
N CYS A 137 -20.02 -3.91 -0.46
CA CYS A 137 -19.01 -2.90 -0.13
C CYS A 137 -17.68 -3.64 0.06
N GLU A 138 -16.59 -3.11 -0.49
CA GLU A 138 -15.26 -3.71 -0.32
C GLU A 138 -14.19 -2.64 -0.16
N PHE A 139 -13.23 -2.90 0.71
CA PHE A 139 -12.08 -2.01 0.96
C PHE A 139 -10.85 -2.83 1.34
N GLN A 140 -9.67 -2.22 1.18
CA GLN A 140 -8.42 -2.80 1.65
C GLN A 140 -8.16 -2.32 3.07
N SER A 141 -7.79 -3.24 3.96
CA SER A 141 -7.33 -2.90 5.30
C SER A 141 -5.81 -2.80 5.32
N PHE A 142 -5.27 -1.75 5.93
CA PHE A 142 -3.84 -1.64 6.20
C PHE A 142 -3.63 -1.60 7.73
N PRO A 143 -2.90 -2.55 8.32
CA PRO A 143 -2.58 -2.46 9.74
C PRO A 143 -1.73 -1.21 9.95
N ALA A 144 -2.13 -0.36 10.90
CA ALA A 144 -1.32 0.78 11.29
C ALA A 144 -0.33 0.34 12.37
N ASN A 145 0.92 0.75 12.22
CA ASN A 145 1.98 0.48 13.18
C ASN A 145 3.01 1.62 13.21
N CYS A 146 3.90 1.57 14.18
CA CYS A 146 4.99 2.53 14.34
C CYS A 146 6.05 2.54 13.22
N ASP A 147 5.99 1.62 12.26
CA ASP A 147 6.85 1.63 11.07
C ASP A 147 6.23 2.47 9.94
N THR A 148 4.90 2.64 9.98
CA THR A 148 4.12 3.42 9.00
C THR A 148 3.74 4.82 9.46
N ILE A 149 4.03 5.19 10.71
CA ILE A 149 3.64 6.48 11.30
C ILE A 149 4.80 7.13 12.06
N ASP A 150 5.02 8.43 11.84
CA ASP A 150 6.09 9.17 12.49
C ASP A 150 5.75 9.59 13.93
N ASN A 151 4.46 9.78 14.23
CA ASN A 151 3.97 10.19 15.55
C ASN A 151 2.62 9.54 15.83
N VAL A 152 2.34 9.25 17.11
CA VAL A 152 1.02 8.78 17.57
C VAL A 152 0.27 9.96 18.17
N ASP A 153 -0.71 10.44 17.44
CA ASP A 153 -1.62 11.52 17.82
C ASP A 153 -2.87 10.97 18.49
N THR A 154 -3.43 9.85 18.01
CA THR A 154 -4.60 9.22 18.63
C THR A 154 -4.47 7.69 18.68
N LEU A 155 -5.06 7.09 19.72
CA LEU A 155 -5.27 5.65 19.80
C LEU A 155 -6.75 5.36 20.01
N THR A 156 -7.35 4.60 19.10
CA THR A 156 -8.70 4.06 19.31
C THR A 156 -8.61 2.63 19.79
N LEU A 157 -9.17 2.36 20.96
CA LEU A 157 -9.15 1.05 21.61
C LEU A 157 -10.57 0.51 21.75
N VAL A 158 -10.75 -0.79 21.54
CA VAL A 158 -11.99 -1.50 21.85
C VAL A 158 -11.92 -2.09 23.25
N TYR A 159 -12.92 -1.82 24.09
CA TYR A 159 -13.03 -2.45 25.41
C TYR A 159 -13.43 -3.92 25.28
N SER A 160 -12.43 -4.81 25.26
CA SER A 160 -12.61 -6.26 25.06
C SER A 160 -12.84 -7.05 26.36
N GLY A 161 -12.58 -6.43 27.52
CA GLY A 161 -12.87 -7.02 28.84
C GLY A 161 -11.88 -8.07 29.33
N GLY A 162 -10.70 -8.17 28.69
CA GLY A 162 -9.59 -9.03 29.09
C GLY A 162 -8.90 -8.65 30.42
N SER A 163 -7.82 -9.37 30.72
CA SER A 163 -6.99 -9.20 31.92
C SER A 163 -5.55 -8.85 31.53
N CYS A 164 -4.72 -8.41 32.48
CA CYS A 164 -3.31 -8.13 32.20
C CYS A 164 -2.54 -9.35 31.64
N ALA A 165 -3.00 -10.57 31.91
CA ALA A 165 -2.40 -11.79 31.36
C ALA A 165 -2.71 -12.03 29.87
N ASP A 166 -3.72 -11.33 29.34
CA ASP A 166 -4.14 -11.43 27.94
C ASP A 166 -3.38 -10.45 27.03
N SER A 167 -2.52 -9.60 27.60
CA SER A 167 -1.74 -8.63 26.84
C SER A 167 -0.75 -9.34 25.90
N GLN A 168 -0.68 -8.90 24.64
CA GLN A 168 0.12 -9.55 23.60
C GLN A 168 1.33 -8.72 23.13
N ASN A 169 1.39 -7.43 23.51
CA ASN A 169 2.54 -6.56 23.31
C ASN A 169 2.94 -5.93 24.66
N ASP A 170 4.14 -6.26 25.16
CA ASP A 170 4.63 -5.78 26.45
C ASP A 170 5.53 -4.53 26.36
N GLN A 171 5.78 -4.03 25.15
CA GLN A 171 6.70 -2.91 24.88
C GLN A 171 7.99 -2.97 25.73
N GLY A 172 8.48 -4.18 26.03
CA GLY A 172 9.52 -4.44 27.01
C GLY A 172 9.16 -3.97 28.44
N THR A 173 9.81 -2.90 28.91
CA THR A 173 9.55 -2.32 30.24
C THR A 173 8.66 -1.09 30.21
N LYS A 174 8.16 -0.72 29.03
CA LYS A 174 7.43 0.54 28.81
C LYS A 174 5.92 0.39 28.92
N PHE A 175 5.38 -0.82 28.71
CA PHE A 175 3.98 -1.10 29.03
C PHE A 175 3.84 -1.56 30.47
N VAL A 176 2.84 -1.03 31.17
CA VAL A 176 2.45 -1.50 32.51
C VAL A 176 0.96 -1.79 32.53
N CYS A 177 0.60 -3.04 32.84
CA CYS A 177 -0.76 -3.40 33.18
C CYS A 177 -0.85 -3.80 34.66
N SER A 178 -1.85 -3.27 35.36
CA SER A 178 -2.13 -3.66 36.74
C SER A 178 -3.61 -3.70 37.08
N GLY A 179 -3.96 -4.44 38.13
CA GLY A 179 -5.34 -4.56 38.59
C GLY A 179 -6.17 -5.59 37.82
N ALA A 180 -7.48 -5.52 38.00
CA ALA A 180 -8.44 -6.43 37.38
C ALA A 180 -9.82 -5.75 37.31
N ILE A 181 -10.57 -6.10 36.27
CA ILE A 181 -11.93 -5.59 36.01
C ILE A 181 -12.84 -6.77 35.63
N ASP A 182 -14.16 -6.61 35.79
CA ASP A 182 -15.13 -7.56 35.23
C ASP A 182 -15.49 -7.14 33.80
N GLY A 183 -14.90 -7.81 32.80
CA GLY A 183 -15.09 -7.51 31.37
C GLY A 183 -16.52 -7.66 30.83
N THR A 184 -17.46 -8.18 31.64
CA THR A 184 -18.86 -8.34 31.22
C THR A 184 -19.73 -7.12 31.51
N LEU A 185 -19.20 -6.13 32.24
CA LEU A 185 -19.92 -4.94 32.67
C LEU A 185 -19.35 -3.69 31.98
N PRO A 186 -20.18 -2.68 31.67
CA PRO A 186 -19.69 -1.38 31.23
C PRO A 186 -18.65 -0.80 32.19
N ALA A 187 -17.61 -0.18 31.63
CA ALA A 187 -16.50 0.41 32.37
C ALA A 187 -16.52 1.94 32.28
N LEU A 188 -16.23 2.60 33.40
CA LEU A 188 -15.84 4.01 33.41
C LEU A 188 -14.37 4.07 32.98
N VAL A 189 -14.12 4.63 31.79
CA VAL A 189 -12.80 4.99 31.31
C VAL A 189 -12.41 6.30 31.97
N THR A 190 -11.17 6.40 32.45
CA THR A 190 -10.57 7.66 32.90
C THR A 190 -9.22 7.81 32.22
N LEU A 191 -9.06 8.89 31.48
CA LEU A 191 -7.85 9.21 30.72
C LEU A 191 -6.87 10.03 31.57
N ALA A 192 -5.60 10.07 31.17
CA ALA A 192 -4.55 10.81 31.87
C ALA A 192 -4.83 12.33 31.98
N ASN A 193 -5.59 12.90 31.04
CA ASN A 193 -6.02 14.30 31.07
C ASN A 193 -7.15 14.57 32.10
N GLY A 194 -7.72 13.53 32.69
CA GLY A 194 -8.81 13.59 33.67
C GLY A 194 -10.20 13.40 33.09
N ASP A 195 -10.34 13.28 31.77
CA ASP A 195 -11.62 13.01 31.12
C ASP A 195 -12.12 11.61 31.48
N SER A 196 -13.43 11.48 31.60
CA SER A 196 -14.05 10.20 31.90
C SER A 196 -15.40 10.02 31.22
N PHE A 197 -15.63 8.82 30.72
CA PHE A 197 -16.84 8.42 30.03
C PHE A 197 -17.06 6.92 30.22
N THR A 198 -18.28 6.44 29.95
CA THR A 198 -18.62 5.02 30.12
C THR A 198 -18.59 4.33 28.76
N VAL A 199 -17.94 3.17 28.69
CA VAL A 199 -17.92 2.30 27.51
C VAL A 199 -18.51 0.94 27.85
N ALA A 200 -19.32 0.39 26.95
CA ALA A 200 -19.82 -0.97 27.03
C ALA A 200 -18.79 -1.98 26.49
N PRO A 201 -18.83 -3.26 26.90
CA PRO A 201 -18.00 -4.30 26.27
C PRO A 201 -18.22 -4.33 24.75
N GLY A 202 -17.14 -4.28 23.98
CA GLY A 202 -17.14 -4.21 22.52
C GLY A 202 -17.24 -2.79 21.94
N GLU A 203 -17.41 -1.76 22.77
CA GLU A 203 -17.42 -0.37 22.33
C GLU A 203 -15.99 0.17 22.19
N ALA A 204 -15.77 0.97 21.14
CA ALA A 204 -14.51 1.66 20.90
C ALA A 204 -14.45 2.99 21.67
N PHE A 205 -13.26 3.41 22.05
CA PHE A 205 -13.00 4.72 22.60
C PHE A 205 -11.65 5.25 22.16
N THR A 206 -11.58 6.56 21.95
CA THR A 206 -10.37 7.22 21.47
C THR A 206 -9.66 7.95 22.59
N ILE A 207 -8.35 7.80 22.61
CA ILE A 207 -7.44 8.53 23.47
C ILE A 207 -6.79 9.61 22.63
N PRO A 208 -7.06 10.89 22.91
CA PRO A 208 -6.40 12.01 22.23
C PRO A 208 -4.95 12.16 22.73
N GLU A 209 -4.14 12.86 21.93
CA GLU A 209 -2.70 13.16 22.06
C GLU A 209 -2.10 12.78 23.42
N SER A 210 -1.21 11.78 23.39
CA SER A 210 -0.54 11.29 24.59
C SER A 210 0.96 11.31 24.38
N GLY A 211 1.64 12.32 24.92
CA GLY A 211 3.08 12.60 24.71
C GLY A 211 3.99 11.37 24.54
N SER A 212 4.70 10.93 25.59
CA SER A 212 5.55 9.73 25.48
C SER A 212 4.82 8.43 25.87
N GLY A 213 3.64 8.52 26.48
CA GLY A 213 2.81 7.40 26.90
C GLY A 213 1.45 7.87 27.42
N THR A 214 0.52 6.93 27.53
CA THR A 214 -0.86 7.17 27.96
C THR A 214 -1.27 6.21 29.07
N GLU A 215 -1.83 6.77 30.15
CA GLU A 215 -2.46 5.99 31.21
C GLU A 215 -3.98 5.97 31.00
N VAL A 216 -4.54 4.77 30.92
CA VAL A 216 -5.97 4.50 30.81
C VAL A 216 -6.40 3.71 32.04
N THR A 217 -7.34 4.26 32.80
CA THR A 217 -7.96 3.55 33.91
C THR A 217 -9.35 3.08 33.53
N LEU A 218 -9.58 1.77 33.56
CA LEU A 218 -10.88 1.13 33.35
C LEU A 218 -11.43 0.71 34.71
N SER A 219 -12.61 1.20 35.10
CA SER A 219 -13.22 0.87 36.41
C SER A 219 -14.69 0.47 36.31
N ASN A 220 -15.07 -0.60 37.00
CA ASN A 220 -16.47 -0.96 37.21
C ASN A 220 -16.67 -1.67 38.56
N ALA A 221 -17.86 -2.22 38.81
CA ALA A 221 -18.18 -2.89 40.07
C ALA A 221 -17.30 -4.12 40.36
N GLY A 222 -16.67 -4.71 39.33
CA GLY A 222 -15.75 -5.83 39.43
C GLY A 222 -14.32 -5.45 39.79
N GLY A 223 -13.95 -4.17 39.69
CA GLY A 223 -12.62 -3.67 40.05
C GLY A 223 -12.13 -2.55 39.13
N THR A 224 -10.82 -2.30 39.20
CA THR A 224 -10.12 -1.29 38.40
C THR A 224 -8.89 -1.94 37.76
N GLN A 225 -8.71 -1.72 36.46
CA GLN A 225 -7.51 -2.05 35.72
C GLN A 225 -6.88 -0.78 35.17
N ILE A 226 -5.56 -0.70 35.23
CA ILE A 226 -4.76 0.43 34.74
C ILE A 226 -3.85 -0.08 33.63
N LEU A 227 -3.86 0.63 32.50
CA LEU A 227 -3.03 0.39 31.33
C LEU A 227 -2.16 1.62 31.10
N ASP A 228 -0.85 1.46 31.16
CA ASP A 228 0.13 2.49 30.79
C ASP A 228 0.80 2.05 29.50
N VAL A 229 0.39 2.63 28.37
CA VAL A 229 0.81 2.26 27.01
C VAL A 229 1.73 3.34 26.47
N HIS A 230 2.90 2.95 25.96
CA HIS A 230 3.86 3.87 25.40
C HIS A 230 3.50 4.20 23.94
N THR A 231 3.41 5.48 23.62
CA THR A 231 2.88 5.98 22.34
C THR A 231 3.93 6.66 21.47
N SER A 232 5.16 6.89 21.97
CA SER A 232 6.17 7.62 21.20
C SER A 232 6.82 6.86 20.01
N CYS A 233 6.30 5.70 19.63
CA CYS A 233 6.93 4.75 18.70
C CYS A 233 8.37 4.33 19.01
N SER A 234 8.87 4.59 20.22
CA SER A 234 10.18 4.09 20.67
C SER A 234 10.12 2.65 21.20
N ALA A 235 8.98 2.00 21.04
CA ALA A 235 8.73 0.57 21.19
C ALA A 235 7.57 0.19 20.25
N PRO A 236 7.49 -1.08 19.81
CA PRO A 236 6.46 -1.53 18.89
C PRO A 236 5.05 -1.22 19.39
N LEU A 237 4.20 -0.80 18.47
CA LEU A 237 2.77 -0.51 18.67
C LEU A 237 2.10 -0.76 17.33
N ALA A 238 1.11 -1.64 17.30
CA ALA A 238 0.40 -2.01 16.08
C ALA A 238 -1.08 -2.25 16.35
N THR A 239 -1.94 -1.92 15.38
CA THR A 239 -3.35 -2.31 15.44
C THR A 239 -3.49 -3.82 15.55
N GLY A 240 -4.40 -4.28 16.43
CA GLY A 240 -4.56 -5.67 16.85
C GLY A 240 -3.89 -5.97 18.21
N ASP A 241 -2.97 -5.13 18.68
CA ASP A 241 -2.32 -5.34 19.98
C ASP A 241 -3.33 -5.35 21.14
N ILE A 242 -3.15 -6.31 22.06
CA ILE A 242 -3.98 -6.43 23.26
C ILE A 242 -3.23 -5.84 24.45
N TYR A 243 -3.85 -4.87 25.11
CA TYR A 243 -3.40 -4.22 26.34
C TYR A 243 -4.41 -4.45 27.45
N GLY A 244 -4.22 -5.52 28.23
CA GLY A 244 -5.14 -5.89 29.30
C GLY A 244 -6.58 -6.12 28.81
N ALA A 245 -7.50 -5.24 29.22
CA ALA A 245 -8.91 -5.27 28.82
C ALA A 245 -9.24 -4.47 27.57
N ALA A 246 -8.24 -3.95 26.86
CA ALA A 246 -8.41 -3.14 25.66
C ALA A 246 -7.62 -3.70 24.48
N THR A 247 -8.14 -3.53 23.27
CA THR A 247 -7.47 -3.96 22.02
C THR A 247 -7.32 -2.75 21.11
N LEU A 248 -6.10 -2.50 20.64
CA LEU A 248 -5.80 -1.35 19.79
C LEU A 248 -6.40 -1.56 18.41
N GLN A 249 -7.28 -0.66 17.98
CA GLN A 249 -8.02 -0.77 16.73
C GLN A 249 -7.53 0.22 15.68
N LEU A 250 -7.30 1.48 16.08
CA LEU A 250 -6.77 2.52 15.19
C LEU A 250 -5.60 3.26 15.84
N ILE A 251 -4.64 3.66 15.01
CA ILE A 251 -3.61 4.64 15.35
C ILE A 251 -3.75 5.80 14.38
N ASN A 252 -3.97 7.01 14.90
CA ASN A 252 -4.24 8.22 14.09
C ASN A 252 -5.40 8.01 13.09
N GLY A 253 -6.45 7.29 13.50
CA GLY A 253 -7.56 6.93 12.61
C GLY A 253 -7.25 5.79 11.61
N MET A 254 -6.00 5.34 11.49
CA MET A 254 -5.61 4.27 10.57
C MET A 254 -5.66 2.89 11.25
N GLY A 255 -6.11 1.86 10.55
CA GLY A 255 -6.08 0.49 11.05
C GLY A 255 -6.71 -0.53 10.12
N ALA A 256 -6.93 -1.74 10.64
CA ALA A 256 -7.39 -2.87 9.85
C ALA A 256 -8.90 -2.82 9.45
N GLY A 257 -9.57 -1.69 9.67
CA GLY A 257 -10.98 -1.48 9.42
C GLY A 257 -11.28 -0.05 8.95
N THR A 258 -12.54 0.21 8.61
CA THR A 258 -13.00 1.56 8.24
C THR A 258 -14.46 1.75 8.62
N ASP A 259 -14.90 3.00 8.71
CA ASP A 259 -16.31 3.33 8.88
C ASP A 259 -17.10 3.03 7.61
N VAL A 260 -18.13 2.19 7.76
CA VAL A 260 -19.02 1.80 6.68
C VAL A 260 -20.39 2.40 6.93
N ILE A 261 -20.86 3.19 5.95
CA ILE A 261 -22.19 3.79 5.98
C ILE A 261 -23.18 2.82 5.32
N TYR A 262 -24.07 2.25 6.13
CA TYR A 262 -25.19 1.46 5.67
C TYR A 262 -26.36 2.38 5.32
N SER A 263 -26.86 2.28 4.08
CA SER A 263 -28.03 3.03 3.61
C SER A 263 -29.24 2.10 3.44
N TYR A 264 -30.32 2.40 4.16
CA TYR A 264 -31.54 1.60 4.15
C TYR A 264 -32.66 2.37 3.45
N LYS A 265 -33.16 1.83 2.35
CA LYS A 265 -34.23 2.42 1.56
C LYS A 265 -35.51 1.59 1.68
N ILE A 266 -36.46 2.07 2.47
CA ILE A 266 -37.71 1.35 2.76
C ILE A 266 -38.85 2.00 1.99
N THR A 267 -39.57 1.21 1.19
CA THR A 267 -40.70 1.67 0.36
C THR A 267 -41.99 0.99 0.76
N ASN A 268 -43.07 1.75 0.96
CA ASN A 268 -44.40 1.17 1.06
C ASN A 268 -44.94 0.83 -0.34
N THR A 269 -44.84 -0.43 -0.74
CA THR A 269 -45.37 -0.93 -2.02
C THR A 269 -46.84 -1.36 -1.94
N GLY A 270 -47.43 -1.29 -0.75
CA GLY A 270 -48.84 -1.62 -0.49
C GLY A 270 -49.79 -0.49 -0.90
N ALA A 271 -51.09 -0.75 -0.76
CA ALA A 271 -52.16 0.20 -1.09
C ALA A 271 -52.69 0.97 0.15
N SER A 272 -52.25 0.61 1.36
CA SER A 272 -52.67 1.20 2.63
C SER A 272 -51.50 1.94 3.28
N GLN A 273 -51.78 3.02 4.02
CA GLN A 273 -50.78 3.69 4.84
C GLN A 273 -50.25 2.74 5.93
N ILE A 274 -48.93 2.67 6.10
CA ILE A 274 -48.26 1.99 7.22
C ILE A 274 -48.39 2.86 8.47
N THR A 275 -48.75 2.26 9.60
CA THR A 275 -48.96 2.94 10.90
C THR A 275 -48.05 2.44 12.02
N SER A 276 -47.27 1.40 11.75
CA SER A 276 -46.21 0.89 12.61
C SER A 276 -45.13 0.31 11.70
N LEU A 277 -43.90 0.78 11.87
CA LEU A 277 -42.73 0.38 11.09
C LEU A 277 -41.57 0.16 12.07
N SER A 278 -40.88 -0.97 11.93
CA SER A 278 -39.65 -1.26 12.65
C SER A 278 -38.69 -1.96 11.71
N ALA A 279 -37.41 -1.67 11.85
CA ALA A 279 -36.36 -2.38 11.13
C ALA A 279 -35.22 -2.73 12.09
N VAL A 280 -34.66 -3.92 11.91
CA VAL A 280 -33.52 -4.43 12.67
C VAL A 280 -32.51 -4.95 11.68
N ASP A 281 -31.30 -4.40 11.74
CA ASP A 281 -30.16 -4.95 11.04
C ASP A 281 -29.45 -5.98 11.91
N VAL A 282 -28.98 -7.06 11.31
CA VAL A 282 -28.17 -8.08 11.97
C VAL A 282 -26.83 -8.11 11.25
N PRO A 283 -25.70 -7.81 11.91
CA PRO A 283 -25.54 -7.74 13.37
C PRO A 283 -25.79 -6.38 14.04
N LEU A 284 -26.11 -5.31 13.31
CA LEU A 284 -25.97 -3.93 13.82
C LEU A 284 -27.04 -3.46 14.83
N GLY A 285 -28.19 -4.13 14.90
CA GLY A 285 -29.28 -3.82 15.82
C GLY A 285 -30.43 -3.00 15.21
N PRO A 286 -31.35 -2.48 16.05
CA PRO A 286 -32.54 -1.77 15.58
C PRO A 286 -32.20 -0.41 14.95
N LEU A 287 -32.84 -0.09 13.82
CA LEU A 287 -32.65 1.18 13.12
C LEU A 287 -33.41 2.33 13.80
N SER A 288 -32.75 3.48 13.89
CA SER A 288 -33.33 4.74 14.37
C SER A 288 -33.80 5.62 13.20
N GLY A 289 -34.56 6.69 13.48
CA GLY A 289 -34.98 7.66 12.46
C GLY A 289 -36.14 7.22 11.55
N LEU A 290 -36.77 6.06 11.82
CA LEU A 290 -37.93 5.60 11.06
C LEU A 290 -39.17 6.46 11.34
N PRO A 291 -39.99 6.81 10.31
CA PRO A 291 -41.19 7.60 10.48
C PRO A 291 -42.30 6.78 11.14
N ALA A 292 -43.20 7.48 11.85
CA ALA A 292 -44.36 6.86 12.49
C ALA A 292 -45.40 6.34 11.48
N THR A 293 -45.45 6.91 10.27
CA THR A 293 -46.34 6.50 9.19
C THR A 293 -45.64 6.57 7.83
N LEU A 294 -46.06 5.75 6.88
CA LEU A 294 -45.55 5.77 5.50
C LEU A 294 -46.70 5.54 4.50
N ASP A 295 -47.02 6.54 3.67
CA ASP A 295 -48.12 6.47 2.71
C ASP A 295 -47.84 5.50 1.54
N PRO A 296 -48.88 5.03 0.82
CA PRO A 296 -48.69 4.18 -0.36
C PRO A 296 -47.78 4.84 -1.40
N GLY A 297 -46.68 4.16 -1.76
CA GLY A 297 -45.67 4.65 -2.69
C GLY A 297 -44.65 5.62 -2.07
N GLU A 298 -44.80 5.99 -0.80
CA GLU A 298 -43.82 6.79 -0.06
C GLU A 298 -42.62 5.93 0.36
N MET A 299 -41.52 6.61 0.61
CA MET A 299 -40.23 6.01 0.87
C MET A 299 -39.49 6.78 1.96
N VAL A 300 -38.78 6.05 2.81
CA VAL A 300 -37.83 6.60 3.78
C VAL A 300 -36.44 6.07 3.47
N THR A 301 -35.44 6.93 3.64
CA THR A 301 -34.03 6.53 3.69
C THR A 301 -33.49 6.84 5.06
N VAL A 302 -32.82 5.88 5.68
CA VAL A 302 -32.07 6.06 6.94
C VAL A 302 -30.65 5.56 6.75
N PHE A 303 -29.72 6.09 7.55
CA PHE A 303 -28.31 5.74 7.49
C PHE A 303 -27.84 5.22 8.85
N ASN A 304 -26.85 4.34 8.84
CA ASN A 304 -26.15 3.90 10.04
C ASN A 304 -24.66 3.74 9.72
N THR A 305 -23.78 4.45 10.44
CA THR A 305 -22.33 4.35 10.27
C THR A 305 -21.77 3.42 11.33
N VAL A 306 -20.99 2.42 10.91
CA VAL A 306 -20.38 1.46 11.82
C VAL A 306 -18.97 1.15 11.35
N PHE A 307 -18.03 1.16 12.28
CA PHE A 307 -16.67 0.71 12.03
C PHE A 307 -16.63 -0.80 11.80
N ILE A 308 -16.15 -1.23 10.63
CA ILE A 308 -16.03 -2.64 10.24
C ILE A 308 -14.54 -2.99 10.12
N ASP A 309 -14.07 -3.92 10.95
CA ASP A 309 -12.69 -4.46 10.96
C ASP A 309 -12.62 -5.95 10.66
N THR A 310 -13.78 -6.56 10.39
CA THR A 310 -13.91 -7.93 9.95
C THR A 310 -14.93 -8.03 8.84
N THR A 311 -14.69 -8.93 7.88
CA THR A 311 -15.65 -9.18 6.79
C THR A 311 -17.01 -9.55 7.37
N THR A 312 -18.03 -8.77 7.04
CA THR A 312 -19.34 -8.79 7.69
C THR A 312 -20.43 -8.98 6.64
N ASN A 313 -21.30 -9.96 6.84
CA ASN A 313 -22.57 -10.07 6.13
C ASN A 313 -23.65 -9.44 7.01
N SER A 314 -24.27 -8.37 6.51
CA SER A 314 -25.33 -7.66 7.21
C SER A 314 -26.68 -7.95 6.55
N SER A 315 -27.71 -8.12 7.37
CA SER A 315 -29.08 -8.34 6.92
C SER A 315 -30.07 -7.47 7.68
N VAL A 316 -30.86 -6.70 6.93
CA VAL A 316 -31.95 -5.91 7.49
C VAL A 316 -33.26 -6.67 7.38
N ILE A 317 -34.02 -6.68 8.47
CA ILE A 317 -35.40 -7.19 8.54
C ILE A 317 -36.31 -6.02 8.86
N VAL A 318 -37.30 -5.78 8.01
CA VAL A 318 -38.31 -4.74 8.19
C VAL A 318 -39.65 -5.40 8.48
N ASP A 319 -40.29 -5.01 9.57
CA ASP A 319 -41.65 -5.40 9.94
C ASP A 319 -42.57 -4.18 9.97
N ALA A 320 -43.77 -4.30 9.39
CA ALA A 320 -44.73 -3.21 9.34
C ALA A 320 -46.19 -3.66 9.52
N VAL A 321 -47.04 -2.75 10.01
CA VAL A 321 -48.49 -2.92 10.12
C VAL A 321 -49.21 -1.75 9.46
N ASP A 322 -50.14 -2.05 8.57
CA ASP A 322 -50.94 -1.04 7.88
C ASP A 322 -52.14 -0.53 8.70
N SER A 323 -52.77 0.54 8.22
CA SER A 323 -53.96 1.15 8.82
C SER A 323 -55.20 0.24 8.85
N ALA A 324 -55.20 -0.89 8.12
CA ALA A 324 -56.22 -1.93 8.19
C ALA A 324 -55.88 -3.05 9.19
N GLY A 325 -54.71 -3.00 9.82
CA GLY A 325 -54.20 -4.00 10.76
C GLY A 325 -53.54 -5.20 10.10
N ALA A 326 -53.24 -5.14 8.79
CA ALA A 326 -52.49 -6.18 8.10
C ALA A 326 -50.98 -5.99 8.32
N SER A 327 -50.27 -7.09 8.60
CA SER A 327 -48.82 -7.09 8.79
C SER A 327 -48.08 -7.52 7.52
N CYS A 328 -46.92 -6.92 7.25
CA CYS A 328 -46.00 -7.35 6.20
C CYS A 328 -44.55 -7.29 6.70
N SER A 329 -43.68 -8.05 6.05
CA SER A 329 -42.23 -8.01 6.30
C SER A 329 -41.43 -8.02 5.00
N ALA A 330 -40.23 -7.47 5.07
CA ALA A 330 -39.24 -7.46 4.00
C ALA A 330 -37.84 -7.72 4.57
N MET A 331 -36.93 -8.21 3.74
CA MET A 331 -35.54 -8.46 4.11
C MET A 331 -34.63 -8.08 2.95
N ASP A 332 -33.46 -7.56 3.27
CA ASP A 332 -32.35 -7.36 2.34
C ASP A 332 -31.01 -7.69 3.00
N THR A 333 -29.95 -7.84 2.19
CA THR A 333 -28.61 -8.18 2.66
C THR A 333 -27.53 -7.40 1.92
N VAL A 334 -26.46 -7.04 2.62
CA VAL A 334 -25.25 -6.46 2.04
C VAL A 334 -24.01 -7.20 2.56
N ASP A 335 -23.05 -7.42 1.68
CA ASP A 335 -21.74 -7.96 2.03
C ASP A 335 -20.72 -6.84 2.15
N VAL A 336 -20.04 -6.74 3.30
CA VAL A 336 -18.88 -5.87 3.50
C VAL A 336 -17.63 -6.75 3.56
N THR A 337 -16.81 -6.68 2.51
CA THR A 337 -15.59 -7.49 2.38
C THR A 337 -14.35 -6.66 2.66
N ILE A 338 -13.51 -7.15 3.57
CA ILE A 338 -12.19 -6.57 3.84
C ILE A 338 -11.16 -7.41 3.09
N HIS A 339 -10.44 -6.77 2.18
CA HIS A 339 -9.28 -7.37 1.53
C HIS A 339 -8.02 -7.07 2.35
N PRO A 340 -7.11 -8.05 2.55
CA PRO A 340 -5.81 -7.75 3.13
C PRO A 340 -5.05 -6.74 2.26
N PRO A 341 -3.97 -6.12 2.80
CA PRO A 341 -3.07 -5.32 1.98
C PRO A 341 -2.65 -6.13 0.74
N PRO A 342 -2.53 -5.50 -0.45
CA PRO A 342 -1.84 -6.12 -1.56
C PRO A 342 -0.47 -6.62 -1.08
N PRO A 343 0.00 -7.79 -1.55
CA PRO A 343 1.38 -8.18 -1.29
C PRO A 343 2.32 -7.07 -1.77
N CYS A 344 3.41 -6.83 -1.05
CA CYS A 344 4.42 -5.87 -1.52
C CYS A 344 4.93 -6.26 -2.92
N GLU A 345 5.24 -5.27 -3.73
CA GLU A 345 5.69 -5.47 -5.12
C GLU A 345 7.06 -4.81 -5.28
N ILE A 346 8.10 -5.53 -4.83
CA ILE A 346 9.48 -5.08 -4.94
C ILE A 346 10.12 -5.65 -6.20
N VAL A 347 10.67 -4.77 -7.02
CA VAL A 347 11.39 -5.09 -8.25
C VAL A 347 12.85 -4.70 -8.07
N GLY A 348 13.77 -5.64 -8.29
CA GLY A 348 15.20 -5.35 -8.31
C GLY A 348 15.68 -5.06 -9.72
N GLU A 349 16.56 -4.07 -9.88
CA GLU A 349 17.25 -3.87 -11.15
C GLU A 349 18.03 -5.15 -11.52
N GLY A 350 17.95 -5.56 -12.78
CA GLY A 350 18.66 -6.76 -13.24
C GLY A 350 20.15 -6.55 -13.49
N VAL A 351 20.71 -5.45 -13.01
CA VAL A 351 22.14 -5.12 -13.05
C VAL A 351 22.60 -4.66 -11.66
N LEU A 352 23.82 -5.05 -11.31
CA LEU A 352 24.55 -4.55 -10.15
C LEU A 352 25.51 -3.46 -10.61
N GLU A 353 25.56 -2.35 -9.86
CA GLU A 353 26.64 -1.37 -10.00
C GLU A 353 27.83 -1.83 -9.15
N LEU A 354 28.87 -2.32 -9.82
CA LEU A 354 30.16 -2.60 -9.21
C LEU A 354 31.02 -1.34 -9.20
N THR A 355 31.54 -1.01 -8.03
CA THR A 355 32.59 0.00 -7.85
C THR A 355 33.80 -0.67 -7.21
N THR A 356 34.89 0.06 -6.99
CA THR A 356 36.15 -0.48 -6.44
C THR A 356 35.91 -1.47 -5.29
N ASP A 357 35.17 -1.14 -4.24
CA ASP A 357 34.98 -2.05 -3.11
C ASP A 357 33.51 -2.33 -2.77
N LYS A 358 32.57 -2.09 -3.71
CA LYS A 358 31.13 -2.17 -3.42
C LYS A 358 30.30 -2.71 -4.55
N VAL A 359 29.30 -3.50 -4.16
CA VAL A 359 28.14 -3.88 -4.98
C VAL A 359 26.99 -2.99 -4.57
N LYS A 360 26.28 -2.42 -5.55
CA LYS A 360 25.00 -1.75 -5.30
C LYS A 360 23.90 -2.38 -6.13
N TRP A 361 22.78 -2.64 -5.49
CA TRP A 361 21.58 -3.15 -6.11
C TRP A 361 20.42 -2.21 -5.83
N LYS A 362 19.74 -1.74 -6.86
CA LYS A 362 18.58 -0.87 -6.71
C LYS A 362 17.31 -1.70 -6.66
N LEU A 363 16.44 -1.35 -5.72
CA LEU A 363 15.14 -1.94 -5.48
C LEU A 363 14.09 -0.84 -5.65
N GLU A 364 13.08 -1.09 -6.47
CA GLU A 364 11.91 -0.24 -6.65
C GLU A 364 10.73 -0.87 -5.93
N ASN A 365 9.97 -0.07 -5.17
CA ASN A 365 8.67 -0.49 -4.67
C ASN A 365 7.59 -0.04 -5.65
N ALA A 366 7.18 -0.96 -6.54
CA ALA A 366 6.08 -0.74 -7.47
C ALA A 366 4.69 -0.91 -6.83
N GLY A 367 4.65 -1.33 -5.56
CA GLY A 367 3.43 -1.56 -4.79
C GLY A 367 2.82 -0.28 -4.23
N ALA A 368 1.60 -0.42 -3.71
CA ALA A 368 0.84 0.68 -3.10
C ALA A 368 1.14 0.90 -1.60
N SER A 369 1.96 0.04 -0.99
CA SER A 369 2.28 0.07 0.45
C SER A 369 3.79 -0.01 0.65
N SER A 370 4.29 0.60 1.72
CA SER A 370 5.69 0.48 2.09
C SER A 370 6.07 -0.97 2.35
N ALA A 371 7.34 -1.31 2.13
CA ALA A 371 7.88 -2.64 2.43
C ALA A 371 9.11 -2.55 3.33
N THR A 372 9.20 -3.42 4.34
CA THR A 372 10.27 -3.42 5.34
C THR A 372 11.14 -4.65 5.18
N ILE A 373 12.47 -4.49 5.07
CA ILE A 373 13.38 -5.63 4.93
C ILE A 373 13.40 -6.46 6.23
N GLU A 374 12.90 -7.69 6.13
CA GLU A 374 12.89 -8.71 7.20
C GLU A 374 14.21 -9.48 7.27
N SER A 375 14.75 -9.85 6.10
CA SER A 375 15.98 -10.63 5.99
C SER A 375 16.71 -10.41 4.67
N ILE A 376 18.03 -10.58 4.71
CA ILE A 376 18.90 -10.51 3.53
C ILE A 376 19.77 -11.77 3.51
N THR A 377 19.78 -12.51 2.41
CA THR A 377 20.75 -13.57 2.15
C THR A 377 21.63 -13.18 0.98
N ILE A 378 22.94 -13.23 1.18
CA ILE A 378 23.94 -12.90 0.14
C ILE A 378 24.96 -14.03 0.08
N THR A 379 25.25 -14.51 -1.12
CA THR A 379 26.43 -15.34 -1.45
C THR A 379 27.30 -14.57 -2.45
N TRP A 380 28.62 -14.61 -2.27
CA TRP A 380 29.58 -13.81 -3.05
C TRP A 380 30.89 -14.57 -3.28
N PRO A 381 31.70 -14.17 -4.29
CA PRO A 381 32.98 -14.82 -4.59
C PRO A 381 34.06 -14.40 -3.58
N GLN A 382 34.04 -14.99 -2.38
CA GLN A 382 34.93 -14.60 -1.27
C GLN A 382 36.42 -14.61 -1.64
N ALA A 383 36.86 -15.56 -2.48
CA ALA A 383 38.25 -15.64 -2.89
C ALA A 383 38.74 -14.39 -3.64
N ILE A 384 37.81 -13.64 -4.25
CA ILE A 384 38.08 -12.44 -5.03
C ILE A 384 37.71 -11.20 -4.21
N ALA A 385 36.45 -11.08 -3.80
CA ALA A 385 35.94 -9.91 -3.08
C ALA A 385 36.48 -9.79 -1.63
N GLY A 386 36.93 -10.90 -1.04
CA GLY A 386 37.35 -10.93 0.36
C GLY A 386 36.16 -10.95 1.32
N ASP A 387 36.39 -10.44 2.53
CA ASP A 387 35.37 -10.39 3.58
C ASP A 387 34.35 -9.27 3.29
N LEU A 388 33.09 -9.51 3.64
CA LEU A 388 32.04 -8.49 3.63
C LEU A 388 32.22 -7.62 4.87
N LEU A 389 32.26 -6.29 4.70
CA LEU A 389 32.56 -5.35 5.78
C LEU A 389 31.33 -4.62 6.30
N GLU A 390 30.41 -4.24 5.40
CA GLU A 390 29.30 -3.34 5.70
C GLU A 390 28.14 -3.57 4.73
N ILE A 391 26.90 -3.43 5.21
CA ILE A 391 25.71 -3.31 4.36
C ILE A 391 24.94 -2.04 4.73
N LYS A 392 24.53 -1.30 3.71
CA LYS A 392 23.66 -0.13 3.80
C LYS A 392 22.41 -0.29 2.97
N PHE A 393 21.33 0.32 3.45
CA PHE A 393 20.09 0.50 2.70
C PHE A 393 19.78 1.99 2.64
N ASP A 394 19.64 2.52 1.42
CA ASP A 394 19.53 3.95 1.10
C ASP A 394 20.52 4.86 1.89
N GLY A 395 21.78 4.39 1.99
CA GLY A 395 22.84 5.10 2.68
C GLY A 395 22.88 4.92 4.20
N ASP A 396 21.80 4.45 4.82
CA ASP A 396 21.74 4.10 6.23
C ASP A 396 22.41 2.74 6.49
N LYS A 397 23.26 2.69 7.51
CA LYS A 397 23.99 1.46 7.86
C LYS A 397 23.07 0.49 8.58
N ILE A 398 22.89 -0.71 8.02
CA ILE A 398 22.02 -1.77 8.56
C ILE A 398 22.82 -2.96 9.12
N TYR A 399 24.08 -3.11 8.71
CA TYR A 399 25.01 -4.14 9.19
C TYR A 399 26.47 -3.65 9.14
N ASP A 400 27.27 -3.94 10.18
CA ASP A 400 28.64 -3.41 10.36
C ASP A 400 29.58 -4.41 11.05
N ILE A 401 29.57 -5.66 10.59
CA ILE A 401 30.41 -6.73 11.13
C ILE A 401 31.18 -7.38 9.99
N ASP A 402 32.51 -7.39 10.11
CA ASP A 402 33.40 -8.10 9.20
C ASP A 402 33.04 -9.60 9.14
N THR A 403 32.56 -10.04 7.98
CA THR A 403 32.03 -11.39 7.77
C THR A 403 32.86 -12.14 6.74
N THR A 404 33.44 -13.25 7.20
CA THR A 404 34.15 -14.24 6.36
C THR A 404 33.20 -15.37 5.99
N GLY A 405 33.38 -16.00 4.82
CA GLY A 405 32.73 -17.28 4.49
C GLY A 405 31.98 -17.34 3.17
N GLY A 406 31.91 -16.23 2.43
CA GLY A 406 31.28 -16.18 1.10
C GLY A 406 29.76 -16.31 1.13
N THR A 407 29.13 -16.35 2.31
CA THR A 407 27.68 -16.32 2.48
C THR A 407 27.33 -15.67 3.80
N LEU A 408 26.26 -14.88 3.82
CA LEU A 408 25.71 -14.18 4.97
C LEU A 408 24.19 -14.25 4.89
N THR A 409 23.53 -14.61 5.99
CA THR A 409 22.09 -14.47 6.17
C THR A 409 21.86 -13.59 7.38
N LEU A 410 21.17 -12.47 7.17
CA LEU A 410 20.70 -11.56 8.20
C LEU A 410 19.23 -11.79 8.44
N GLY A 411 18.80 -11.77 9.70
CA GLY A 411 17.39 -11.83 10.07
C GLY A 411 17.08 -11.07 11.36
N PRO A 412 15.91 -11.34 11.96
CA PRO A 412 15.49 -10.68 13.19
C PRO A 412 16.50 -10.84 14.32
N GLY A 413 17.21 -9.74 14.64
CA GLY A 413 18.23 -9.67 15.69
C GLY A 413 19.64 -9.32 15.21
N ASP A 414 19.90 -9.35 13.90
CA ASP A 414 21.22 -9.02 13.34
C ASP A 414 21.38 -7.52 12.99
N TRP A 415 20.26 -6.80 12.94
CA TRP A 415 20.20 -5.40 12.55
C TRP A 415 20.80 -4.47 13.60
N ILE A 416 21.60 -3.49 13.16
CA ILE A 416 22.17 -2.47 14.07
C ILE A 416 21.22 -1.27 14.28
N ASN A 417 20.14 -1.21 13.53
CA ASN A 417 19.21 -0.10 13.48
C ASN A 417 17.75 -0.53 13.66
N ASP A 418 16.92 0.48 13.85
CA ASP A 418 15.47 0.38 13.92
C ASP A 418 14.85 0.02 12.55
N PRO A 419 13.70 -0.69 12.50
CA PRO A 419 13.05 -1.06 11.24
C PRO A 419 12.80 0.09 10.27
N SER A 420 12.54 1.31 10.76
CA SER A 420 12.36 2.52 9.93
C SER A 420 13.53 2.82 8.98
N LYS A 421 14.71 2.24 9.22
CA LYS A 421 15.91 2.38 8.41
C LYS A 421 16.05 1.32 7.32
N ARG A 422 15.03 0.49 7.15
CA ARG A 422 14.96 -0.63 6.21
C ARG A 422 13.63 -0.66 5.43
N VAL A 423 12.94 0.48 5.38
CA VAL A 423 11.66 0.65 4.71
C VAL A 423 11.87 1.26 3.33
N ILE A 424 11.18 0.74 2.31
CA ILE A 424 11.03 1.36 0.99
C ILE A 424 9.58 1.77 0.78
N ASN A 425 9.30 3.06 0.58
CA ASN A 425 7.92 3.54 0.43
C ASN A 425 7.39 3.34 -1.01
N PRO A 426 6.08 3.42 -1.23
CA PRO A 426 5.49 3.31 -2.57
C PRO A 426 6.12 4.26 -3.58
N GLY A 427 6.60 3.73 -4.70
CA GLY A 427 7.24 4.49 -5.77
C GLY A 427 8.69 4.91 -5.51
N ASP A 428 9.25 4.62 -4.34
CA ASP A 428 10.65 4.89 -4.04
C ASP A 428 11.56 3.89 -4.78
N LEU A 429 12.79 4.36 -5.06
CA LEU A 429 13.87 3.59 -5.67
C LEU A 429 15.09 3.69 -4.75
N ASP A 430 15.28 2.66 -3.93
CA ASP A 430 16.30 2.64 -2.89
C ASP A 430 17.46 1.71 -3.26
N THR A 431 18.63 1.97 -2.67
CA THR A 431 19.85 1.23 -2.99
C THR A 431 20.32 0.37 -1.81
N LEU A 432 20.44 -0.94 -2.05
CA LEU A 432 21.19 -1.86 -1.20
C LEU A 432 22.67 -1.80 -1.59
N GLU A 433 23.53 -1.28 -0.70
CA GLU A 433 24.98 -1.18 -0.91
C GLU A 433 25.71 -2.18 0.00
N ILE A 434 26.53 -3.05 -0.58
CA ILE A 434 27.34 -4.06 0.12
C ILE A 434 28.80 -3.74 -0.12
N LYS A 435 29.57 -3.60 0.95
CA LYS A 435 31.00 -3.28 0.90
C LYS A 435 31.87 -4.50 1.19
N PHE A 436 32.92 -4.68 0.41
CA PHE A 436 33.89 -5.77 0.55
C PHE A 436 35.30 -5.27 0.87
N ALA A 437 36.17 -6.18 1.31
CA ALA A 437 37.53 -5.87 1.71
C ALA A 437 38.50 -5.65 0.55
N ASN A 438 38.26 -6.30 -0.59
CA ASN A 438 39.11 -6.21 -1.77
C ASN A 438 38.47 -5.39 -2.88
N ASP A 439 39.30 -5.07 -3.87
CA ASP A 439 38.86 -4.46 -5.12
C ASP A 439 38.04 -5.47 -5.95
N ILE A 440 36.90 -5.02 -6.47
CA ILE A 440 35.93 -5.81 -7.22
C ILE A 440 35.48 -5.12 -8.51
N ASP A 441 36.03 -3.96 -8.86
CA ASP A 441 35.69 -3.28 -10.12
C ASP A 441 36.18 -4.03 -11.39
N ASP A 442 37.14 -4.94 -11.22
CA ASP A 442 37.63 -5.88 -12.24
C ASP A 442 36.83 -7.21 -12.31
N LEU A 443 35.76 -7.38 -11.52
CA LEU A 443 34.88 -8.56 -11.62
C LEU A 443 33.98 -8.45 -12.85
N THR A 444 34.21 -9.29 -13.86
CA THR A 444 33.39 -9.37 -15.08
C THR A 444 32.09 -10.19 -14.90
N GLY A 445 31.82 -10.71 -13.70
CA GLY A 445 30.65 -11.55 -13.42
C GLY A 445 29.74 -10.97 -12.34
N GLN A 446 28.73 -10.20 -12.73
CA GLN A 446 27.63 -9.88 -11.80
C GLN A 446 26.88 -11.15 -11.37
N GLY A 447 26.91 -12.20 -12.19
CA GLY A 447 26.35 -13.53 -11.90
C GLY A 447 27.08 -14.32 -10.81
N ASP A 448 28.21 -13.85 -10.27
CA ASP A 448 28.87 -14.48 -9.12
C ASP A 448 28.21 -14.11 -7.77
N TYR A 449 27.25 -13.18 -7.79
CA TYR A 449 26.48 -12.74 -6.63
C TYR A 449 25.08 -13.35 -6.65
N ASP A 450 24.68 -13.95 -5.53
CA ASP A 450 23.30 -14.33 -5.25
C ASP A 450 22.81 -13.49 -4.08
N ILE A 451 21.80 -12.66 -4.31
CA ILE A 451 21.24 -11.74 -3.31
C ILE A 451 19.74 -11.98 -3.27
N THR A 452 19.21 -12.32 -2.11
CA THR A 452 17.76 -12.44 -1.87
C THR A 452 17.39 -11.56 -0.69
N VAL A 453 16.37 -10.72 -0.86
CA VAL A 453 15.81 -9.85 0.18
C VAL A 453 14.36 -10.26 0.41
N ASN A 454 14.01 -10.59 1.64
CA ASN A 454 12.62 -10.86 2.04
C ASN A 454 12.09 -9.70 2.86
N PHE A 455 10.81 -9.40 2.65
CA PHE A 455 10.11 -8.28 3.28
C PHE A 455 9.08 -8.79 4.29
N GLU A 456 8.83 -8.01 5.34
CA GLU A 456 7.87 -8.34 6.40
C GLU A 456 6.43 -8.47 5.86
N GLU A 457 6.15 -7.78 4.74
CA GLU A 457 4.88 -7.78 4.03
C GLU A 457 4.74 -8.99 3.06
N GLY A 458 5.68 -9.92 3.12
CA GLY A 458 5.57 -11.27 2.55
C GLY A 458 6.06 -11.45 1.12
N CYS A 459 6.55 -10.39 0.46
CA CYS A 459 7.23 -10.51 -0.83
C CYS A 459 8.73 -10.77 -0.66
N SER A 460 9.34 -11.21 -1.76
CA SER A 460 10.77 -11.51 -1.83
C SER A 460 11.28 -11.13 -3.21
N VAL A 461 12.48 -10.58 -3.25
CA VAL A 461 13.18 -10.24 -4.49
C VAL A 461 14.53 -10.91 -4.48
N THR A 462 14.83 -11.64 -5.55
CA THR A 462 16.15 -12.24 -5.79
C THR A 462 16.79 -11.50 -6.95
N TYR A 463 18.07 -11.15 -6.78
CA TYR A 463 18.85 -10.59 -7.87
C TYR A 463 18.96 -11.63 -8.99
N VAL A 464 18.46 -11.25 -10.16
CA VAL A 464 18.64 -11.98 -11.40
C VAL A 464 19.40 -11.06 -12.32
N ASN A 465 20.57 -11.49 -12.77
CA ASN A 465 21.30 -10.75 -13.80
C ASN A 465 20.52 -10.84 -15.11
N THR A 466 19.75 -9.80 -15.44
CA THR A 466 19.01 -9.74 -16.71
C THR A 466 19.77 -8.94 -17.77
N GLY A 467 20.92 -8.35 -17.44
CA GLY A 467 21.80 -7.63 -18.35
C GLY A 467 21.11 -6.49 -19.11
N LEU A 468 21.39 -5.23 -18.77
CA LEU A 468 21.23 -4.15 -19.76
C LEU A 468 22.14 -4.44 -20.97
N PRO A 469 21.75 -4.03 -22.19
CA PRO A 469 22.01 -4.76 -23.42
C PRO A 469 23.49 -5.09 -23.54
N PHE A 470 23.79 -6.38 -23.67
CA PHE A 470 25.09 -6.83 -24.18
C PHE A 470 25.42 -5.97 -25.42
N ASP A 471 26.46 -5.16 -25.35
CA ASP A 471 26.99 -4.37 -26.47
C ASP A 471 28.17 -5.14 -27.01
N CYS A 472 27.91 -5.96 -28.03
CA CYS A 472 28.89 -6.89 -28.58
C CYS A 472 30.26 -6.23 -28.83
N THR A 473 31.30 -6.74 -28.16
CA THR A 473 32.69 -6.29 -28.28
C THR A 473 33.58 -7.38 -28.88
N LYS A 474 34.30 -7.01 -29.93
CA LYS A 474 35.25 -7.93 -30.57
C LYS A 474 36.48 -8.23 -29.71
N PRO A 475 37.04 -9.45 -29.82
CA PRO A 475 36.55 -10.56 -30.64
C PRO A 475 35.51 -11.42 -29.91
N ILE A 476 34.49 -11.88 -30.64
CA ILE A 476 33.67 -13.00 -30.19
C ILE A 476 34.51 -14.29 -30.27
N ASP A 477 34.57 -15.05 -29.18
CA ASP A 477 35.33 -16.30 -29.08
C ASP A 477 34.46 -17.54 -29.00
N GLU A 478 33.25 -17.45 -28.45
CA GLU A 478 32.36 -18.58 -28.24
C GLU A 478 30.92 -18.26 -28.65
N LEU A 479 30.22 -19.25 -29.21
CA LEU A 479 28.78 -19.22 -29.46
C LEU A 479 28.13 -20.45 -28.81
N THR A 480 27.01 -20.24 -28.13
CA THR A 480 26.12 -21.29 -27.65
C THR A 480 24.78 -21.17 -28.35
N MET A 481 24.34 -22.27 -28.96
CA MET A 481 23.13 -22.32 -29.78
C MET A 481 22.30 -23.55 -29.44
N ILE A 482 20.98 -23.43 -29.39
CA ILE A 482 20.05 -24.57 -29.28
C ILE A 482 19.60 -25.01 -30.68
N TRP A 483 19.69 -26.31 -30.97
CA TRP A 483 19.13 -26.86 -32.21
C TRP A 483 17.59 -26.94 -32.15
N ASP A 484 16.89 -26.26 -33.07
CA ASP A 484 15.42 -26.28 -33.22
C ASP A 484 14.96 -26.87 -34.57
N GLY A 485 15.83 -27.65 -35.22
CA GLY A 485 15.51 -28.30 -36.49
C GLY A 485 14.82 -29.66 -36.33
N ALA A 486 14.83 -30.45 -37.42
CA ALA A 486 14.07 -31.70 -37.51
C ALA A 486 14.38 -32.73 -36.39
N SER A 487 13.43 -33.63 -36.13
CA SER A 487 13.45 -34.61 -35.03
C SER A 487 14.51 -35.71 -35.13
N GLU A 488 15.17 -35.87 -36.28
CA GLU A 488 16.23 -36.86 -36.45
C GLU A 488 17.57 -36.31 -35.93
N PRO A 489 18.37 -37.10 -35.19
CA PRO A 489 19.66 -36.65 -34.69
C PRO A 489 20.60 -36.19 -35.83
N ILE A 490 21.24 -35.05 -35.65
CA ILE A 490 22.21 -34.49 -36.59
C ILE A 490 23.65 -34.62 -36.08
N GLN A 491 24.59 -34.37 -36.99
CA GLN A 491 25.98 -34.09 -36.70
C GLN A 491 26.33 -32.68 -37.21
N VAL A 492 27.07 -31.92 -36.40
CA VAL A 492 27.53 -30.58 -36.70
C VAL A 492 29.06 -30.55 -36.77
N LYS A 493 29.58 -29.89 -37.81
CA LYS A 493 30.99 -29.53 -37.94
C LYS A 493 31.15 -28.03 -38.01
N ALA A 494 31.75 -27.43 -36.99
CA ALA A 494 31.93 -25.98 -36.89
C ALA A 494 33.34 -25.56 -37.28
N TRP A 495 33.46 -24.59 -38.18
CA TRP A 495 34.73 -24.16 -38.77
C TRP A 495 35.09 -22.73 -38.36
N LYS A 496 36.37 -22.46 -38.06
CA LYS A 496 36.92 -21.12 -37.78
C LYS A 496 37.08 -20.27 -39.05
N GLY A 497 35.96 -19.98 -39.72
CA GLY A 497 35.91 -19.32 -41.02
C GLY A 497 35.19 -20.18 -42.05
N THR A 498 35.62 -20.14 -43.31
CA THR A 498 35.03 -20.92 -44.40
C THR A 498 35.17 -22.43 -44.21
N VAL A 499 34.19 -23.22 -44.64
CA VAL A 499 34.22 -24.69 -44.61
C VAL A 499 35.55 -25.24 -45.13
N GLY A 500 36.16 -26.13 -44.36
CA GLY A 500 37.49 -26.70 -44.63
C GLY A 500 38.67 -25.95 -43.98
N SER A 501 38.43 -24.87 -43.22
CA SER A 501 39.43 -24.19 -42.39
C SER A 501 39.79 -25.00 -41.14
N GLU A 502 40.27 -24.35 -40.08
CA GLU A 502 40.40 -24.99 -38.77
C GLU A 502 39.03 -25.47 -38.27
N LEU A 503 38.93 -26.74 -37.88
CA LEU A 503 37.71 -27.36 -37.36
C LEU A 503 37.72 -27.22 -35.84
N LEU A 504 36.70 -26.53 -35.29
CA LEU A 504 36.58 -26.26 -33.86
C LEU A 504 35.71 -27.30 -33.15
N LEU A 505 34.66 -27.79 -33.81
CA LEU A 505 33.76 -28.82 -33.26
C LEU A 505 33.41 -29.86 -34.34
N ASP A 506 33.32 -31.13 -33.93
CA ASP A 506 32.71 -32.22 -34.69
C ASP A 506 31.87 -33.08 -33.73
N GLN A 507 30.57 -32.77 -33.63
CA GLN A 507 29.67 -33.36 -32.64
C GLN A 507 28.51 -34.07 -33.32
N SER A 508 28.23 -35.30 -32.90
CA SER A 508 27.11 -36.13 -33.40
C SER A 508 26.05 -36.35 -32.32
N GLY A 509 24.82 -36.66 -32.72
CA GLY A 509 23.74 -37.01 -31.80
C GLY A 509 23.00 -35.80 -31.23
N ILE A 510 23.10 -34.64 -31.88
CA ILE A 510 22.38 -33.42 -31.52
C ILE A 510 20.92 -33.60 -31.92
N THR A 511 20.00 -33.50 -30.97
CA THR A 511 18.55 -33.57 -31.18
C THR A 511 17.90 -32.21 -30.91
N ALA A 512 16.64 -32.02 -31.31
CA ALA A 512 15.95 -30.75 -31.02
C ALA A 512 15.99 -30.44 -29.51
N GLY A 513 16.28 -29.18 -29.15
CA GLY A 513 16.51 -28.71 -27.78
C GLY A 513 17.93 -28.96 -27.24
N THR A 514 18.86 -29.51 -28.03
CA THR A 514 20.25 -29.71 -27.59
C THR A 514 21.05 -28.42 -27.78
N GLU A 515 21.69 -27.96 -26.70
CA GLU A 515 22.70 -26.89 -26.72
C GLU A 515 24.00 -27.37 -27.35
N VAL A 516 24.57 -26.51 -28.18
CA VAL A 516 25.84 -26.71 -28.87
C VAL A 516 26.69 -25.47 -28.66
N THR A 517 27.77 -25.63 -27.89
CA THR A 517 28.76 -24.59 -27.64
C THR A 517 30.01 -24.81 -28.49
N VAL A 518 30.45 -23.77 -29.19
CA VAL A 518 31.69 -23.79 -29.97
C VAL A 518 32.56 -22.61 -29.57
N SER A 519 33.76 -22.90 -29.08
CA SER A 519 34.77 -21.91 -28.68
C SER A 519 35.99 -21.88 -29.60
N GLY A 520 36.78 -20.81 -29.50
CA GLY A 520 38.00 -20.61 -30.27
C GLY A 520 37.81 -19.75 -31.53
N TYR A 521 36.72 -19.01 -31.64
CA TYR A 521 36.45 -18.08 -32.74
C TYR A 521 37.28 -16.81 -32.71
N ALA A 522 37.98 -16.49 -31.60
CA ALA A 522 38.77 -15.29 -31.51
C ALA A 522 39.81 -15.22 -32.65
N GLY A 523 39.77 -14.11 -33.39
CA GLY A 523 40.60 -13.89 -34.57
C GLY A 523 40.12 -14.60 -35.85
N SER A 524 38.92 -15.17 -35.86
CA SER A 524 38.27 -15.67 -37.08
C SER A 524 37.93 -14.52 -38.06
N PRO A 525 37.70 -14.84 -39.35
CA PRO A 525 37.01 -13.94 -40.26
C PRO A 525 35.61 -13.57 -39.74
N ASN A 526 34.99 -12.53 -40.30
CA ASN A 526 33.66 -12.09 -39.87
C ASN A 526 32.56 -13.15 -40.03
N ASP A 527 32.74 -14.19 -40.84
CA ASP A 527 31.74 -15.22 -41.10
C ASP A 527 32.32 -16.59 -40.80
N VAL A 528 31.59 -17.38 -40.02
CA VAL A 528 31.96 -18.76 -39.64
C VAL A 528 30.83 -19.72 -39.99
N PHE A 529 31.20 -20.95 -40.38
CA PHE A 529 30.25 -21.89 -40.98
C PHE A 529 30.13 -23.17 -40.17
N TRP A 530 28.90 -23.64 -40.02
CA TRP A 530 28.56 -24.93 -39.44
C TRP A 530 27.96 -25.83 -40.52
N GLU A 531 28.61 -26.96 -40.83
CA GLU A 531 28.04 -27.97 -41.71
C GLU A 531 27.15 -28.93 -40.93
N ILE A 532 25.96 -29.19 -41.45
CA ILE A 532 24.96 -30.03 -40.78
C ILE A 532 24.72 -31.30 -41.60
N PHE A 533 24.78 -32.44 -40.92
CA PHE A 533 24.64 -33.77 -41.52
C PHE A 533 23.52 -34.56 -40.82
N SER A 534 22.75 -35.32 -41.59
CA SER A 534 21.81 -36.32 -41.08
C SER A 534 22.11 -37.67 -41.74
N GLY A 535 22.25 -38.72 -40.93
CA GLY A 535 22.60 -40.07 -41.44
C GLY A 535 23.90 -40.11 -42.26
N GLY A 536 24.85 -39.22 -41.98
CA GLY A 536 26.12 -39.08 -42.73
C GLY A 536 26.02 -38.35 -44.07
N THR A 537 24.83 -37.85 -44.44
CA THR A 537 24.62 -37.01 -45.63
C THR A 537 24.52 -35.56 -45.20
N LYS A 538 25.23 -34.66 -45.90
CA LYS A 538 25.12 -33.22 -45.65
C LYS A 538 23.74 -32.73 -46.05
N ILE A 539 23.03 -32.10 -45.13
CA ILE A 539 21.68 -31.56 -45.36
C ILE A 539 21.69 -30.04 -45.54
N GLY A 540 22.73 -29.34 -45.07
CA GLY A 540 22.92 -27.91 -45.32
C GLY A 540 24.09 -27.32 -44.55
N GLU A 541 24.12 -26.00 -44.50
CA GLU A 541 25.11 -25.19 -43.78
C GLU A 541 24.41 -24.04 -43.06
N SER A 542 24.93 -23.64 -41.91
CA SER A 542 24.59 -22.38 -41.23
C SER A 542 25.80 -21.44 -41.24
N ASN A 543 25.54 -20.13 -41.29
CA ASN A 543 26.54 -19.07 -41.19
C ASN A 543 26.23 -18.17 -39.99
N PHE A 544 27.26 -17.81 -39.22
CA PHE A 544 27.17 -16.88 -38.11
C PHE A 544 28.17 -15.73 -38.30
N HIS A 545 27.72 -14.49 -38.11
CA HIS A 545 28.52 -13.30 -38.39
C HIS A 545 29.19 -12.76 -37.11
N MET A 546 30.46 -13.08 -36.93
CA MET A 546 31.28 -12.84 -35.72
C MET A 546 31.73 -11.40 -35.52
N SER A 547 30.98 -10.42 -36.06
CA SER A 547 31.50 -9.07 -36.27
C SER A 547 30.83 -7.93 -35.49
N CYS A 548 29.95 -8.26 -34.54
CA CYS A 548 29.18 -7.31 -33.73
C CYS A 548 28.42 -6.26 -34.56
N SER A 549 28.22 -6.57 -35.84
CA SER A 549 27.47 -5.75 -36.78
C SER A 549 26.34 -6.54 -37.40
N ASP A 550 26.14 -7.77 -36.93
CA ASP A 550 24.92 -8.51 -37.15
C ASP A 550 23.90 -7.97 -36.15
N ASN A 551 22.77 -7.47 -36.64
CA ASN A 551 21.76 -6.88 -35.78
C ASN A 551 20.92 -7.95 -35.08
N ASP A 552 20.99 -9.19 -35.55
CA ASP A 552 20.27 -10.32 -34.99
C ASP A 552 21.18 -11.17 -34.08
N MET A 553 22.42 -10.74 -33.83
CA MET A 553 23.34 -11.31 -32.83
C MET A 553 24.06 -10.19 -32.06
N GLY A 554 23.29 -9.15 -31.74
CA GLY A 554 23.75 -7.93 -31.10
C GLY A 554 23.69 -7.96 -29.58
N GLY A 555 22.81 -8.77 -28.98
CA GLY A 555 22.73 -8.94 -27.52
C GLY A 555 21.49 -9.69 -27.02
N ALA A 556 21.10 -9.41 -25.77
CA ALA A 556 20.00 -10.10 -25.06
C ALA A 556 18.65 -10.08 -25.80
N ASP A 557 18.38 -9.01 -26.55
CA ASP A 557 17.17 -8.91 -27.37
C ASP A 557 17.07 -9.97 -28.47
N ASP A 558 18.18 -10.66 -28.78
CA ASP A 558 18.26 -11.73 -29.77
C ASP A 558 18.12 -13.13 -29.17
N CYS A 559 18.00 -13.23 -27.84
CA CYS A 559 17.65 -14.48 -27.18
C CYS A 559 16.33 -15.05 -27.73
N GLY A 560 16.31 -16.36 -27.97
CA GLY A 560 15.14 -17.04 -28.53
C GLY A 560 14.92 -16.80 -30.03
N LYS A 561 15.70 -15.93 -30.70
CA LYS A 561 15.60 -15.74 -32.15
C LYS A 561 16.35 -16.82 -32.91
N ARG A 562 15.84 -17.14 -34.10
CA ARG A 562 16.46 -18.09 -35.03
C ARG A 562 17.67 -17.47 -35.71
N GLN A 563 18.79 -18.20 -35.70
CA GLN A 563 20.09 -17.87 -36.25
C GLN A 563 20.60 -18.93 -37.23
N GLY A 564 21.60 -18.54 -38.03
CA GLY A 564 22.33 -19.42 -38.92
C GLY A 564 22.19 -19.10 -40.42
N ASP A 565 21.45 -18.05 -40.78
CA ASP A 565 21.39 -17.51 -42.14
C ASP A 565 22.34 -16.33 -42.39
N GLY A 566 23.16 -16.00 -41.39
CA GLY A 566 24.13 -14.92 -41.38
C GLY A 566 23.50 -13.54 -41.55
N LYS A 567 24.31 -12.49 -41.43
CA LYS A 567 23.90 -11.08 -41.46
C LYS A 567 23.00 -10.63 -42.63
N SER A 568 22.96 -11.38 -43.74
CA SER A 568 22.15 -11.03 -44.93
C SER A 568 20.86 -11.86 -45.07
N ASN A 569 20.56 -12.70 -44.08
CA ASN A 569 19.38 -13.57 -44.00
C ASN A 569 19.23 -14.42 -45.27
N ASP A 570 20.29 -15.15 -45.64
CA ASP A 570 20.32 -15.96 -46.86
C ASP A 570 19.44 -17.21 -46.72
N ALA A 571 18.37 -17.26 -47.50
CA ALA A 571 17.42 -18.38 -47.52
C ALA A 571 18.02 -19.73 -47.99
N GLY A 572 19.26 -19.75 -48.49
CA GLY A 572 20.00 -20.98 -48.83
C GLY A 572 20.68 -21.66 -47.64
N LEU A 573 20.69 -21.02 -46.47
CA LEU A 573 21.30 -21.51 -45.24
C LEU A 573 20.24 -22.06 -44.27
N ILE A 574 20.68 -22.92 -43.34
CA ILE A 574 19.82 -23.47 -42.28
C ILE A 574 19.74 -22.44 -41.15
N ASN A 575 18.53 -21.91 -40.93
CA ASN A 575 18.18 -20.96 -39.87
C ASN A 575 17.32 -21.63 -38.76
N ASP A 576 17.84 -22.75 -38.25
CA ASP A 576 17.18 -23.61 -37.25
C ASP A 576 17.94 -23.62 -35.90
N TRP A 577 18.81 -22.64 -35.65
CA TRP A 577 19.51 -22.47 -34.37
C TRP A 577 18.85 -21.39 -33.56
N ILE A 578 18.71 -21.55 -32.25
CA ILE A 578 18.26 -20.47 -31.36
C ILE A 578 19.50 -19.95 -30.63
N LEU A 579 19.70 -18.62 -30.62
CA LEU A 579 20.78 -18.01 -29.84
C LEU A 579 20.55 -18.24 -28.35
N GLU A 580 21.53 -18.86 -27.71
CA GLU A 580 21.48 -19.19 -26.28
C GLU A 580 22.61 -18.53 -25.49
N GLY A 581 23.74 -18.22 -26.12
CA GLY A 581 24.79 -17.48 -25.44
C GLY A 581 25.96 -17.13 -26.35
N MET A 582 26.83 -16.26 -25.86
CA MET A 582 28.02 -15.79 -26.56
C MET A 582 29.11 -15.40 -25.57
N VAL A 583 30.37 -15.64 -25.89
CA VAL A 583 31.49 -15.08 -25.12
C VAL A 583 32.29 -14.17 -26.04
N ASP A 584 32.50 -12.94 -25.61
CA ASP A 584 33.23 -11.94 -26.34
C ASP A 584 34.40 -11.36 -25.53
N ALA A 585 34.92 -10.18 -25.90
CA ALA A 585 36.04 -9.57 -25.18
C ALA A 585 35.67 -9.06 -23.79
N ASP A 586 34.40 -8.71 -23.56
CA ASP A 586 33.91 -8.11 -22.33
C ASP A 586 33.37 -9.18 -21.37
N GLY A 587 32.94 -10.33 -21.89
CA GLY A 587 32.64 -11.50 -21.06
C GLY A 587 31.63 -12.46 -21.68
N PRO A 588 31.15 -13.43 -20.88
CA PRO A 588 30.06 -14.30 -21.27
C PRO A 588 28.70 -13.57 -21.22
N PHE A 589 27.84 -13.94 -22.14
CA PHE A 589 26.43 -13.59 -22.24
C PHE A 589 25.64 -14.89 -22.39
N ASP A 590 24.56 -15.04 -21.62
CA ASP A 590 23.71 -16.22 -21.57
C ASP A 590 22.24 -15.79 -21.63
N CYS A 591 21.44 -16.48 -22.43
CA CYS A 591 20.02 -16.24 -22.65
C CYS A 591 19.13 -16.91 -21.61
N THR A 592 19.57 -18.03 -21.04
CA THR A 592 18.90 -18.69 -19.92
C THR A 592 19.94 -19.06 -18.84
N PRO A 593 20.31 -18.08 -17.99
CA PRO A 593 21.32 -18.30 -16.96
C PRO A 593 20.94 -19.36 -15.91
#